data_AF-A0A4Z0M591-F1
#
_entry.id   AF-A0A4Z0M591-F1
#
_cell.length_a   1.000
_cell.length_b   1.000
_cell.length_c   1.000
_cell.angle_alpha   90.00
_cell.angle_beta   90.00
_cell.angle_gamma   90.00
#
_symmetry.space_group_name_H-M   'P 1'
#
loop_
_entity.id
_entity.type
_entity.pdbx_description
1 polymer ?
#
loop_
_entity_poly.entity_id
_entity_poly.type
_entity_poly.pdbx_seq_one_letter_code
_entity_poly.pdbx_strand_id
1 'polypeptide(L)'
;MTAKIKVQRPLVILHGDEMAQIAFERILDMFVSSRLDIELVEIDLSAENRLVSNGSVVADAIEALKEHGVGIKNAGMTVNRKQLDDLLARHPDIDESKLDKLATKSPNGAIRKGIHGNITREDIQFRNLRVKHPEWIGRDIEVLTMETGGIKHSANALACTTGVAKVIFIGSSGDPVEVHRRTLRKGDPWLLATNSLEDVRAWAHVFFQRALDENRDAYLGLKDTVIPGYDGVMRAAIEEIYERDYKDKLAQAGLYYHYELIDAQAARIVANPPVRALWGVPDNTTGRKLFKLVNELKRYGIPDRKHHVSLSRMSAGGGDQYGSFNMAVEEDGIVKVILDGEEMHARDVKAGDPLLFMSNDKASIKDWVMQVFRDASNKNKEVYFGLKREYMEYDEVFSKVLLEVRHELAATGVRPPSFMIMRPSSQLKKMICDPPRNALYPAQNLDGDIFSDIAAALGGSLATASSIIESKDGSMLFEAPHGTAHDLYLRYLDSEGREAHFNSSALLYAVANALETIAQREDNAELQDYAARLKNALIDTVGDGIITGDLRGKTSDPDSETTVDMQGFLDAVQERL
;
A
#
# COMPACT_ATOMS: atom_id res chain seq x y z
N MET A 1 32.85 27.91 -7.48
CA MET A 1 31.70 27.04 -7.80
C MET A 1 32.26 25.78 -8.42
N THR A 2 32.07 24.63 -7.79
CA THR A 2 32.31 23.32 -8.42
C THR A 2 31.40 23.17 -9.64
N ALA A 3 31.89 22.57 -10.72
CA ALA A 3 31.06 22.28 -11.88
C ALA A 3 29.94 21.31 -11.49
N LYS A 4 28.73 21.52 -12.02
CA LYS A 4 27.61 20.60 -11.82
C LYS A 4 27.88 19.27 -12.52
N ILE A 5 27.41 18.17 -11.93
CA ILE A 5 27.50 16.83 -12.54
C ILE A 5 26.54 16.78 -13.71
N LYS A 6 27.01 16.39 -14.89
CA LYS A 6 26.17 16.27 -16.08
C LYS A 6 25.38 14.98 -16.06
N VAL A 7 24.08 15.08 -16.34
CA VAL A 7 23.16 13.94 -16.45
C VAL A 7 22.50 13.98 -17.82
N GLN A 8 22.51 12.87 -18.55
CA GLN A 8 22.07 12.85 -19.95
C GLN A 8 20.57 12.62 -20.09
N ARG A 9 20.00 11.77 -19.24
CA ARG A 9 18.59 11.40 -19.26
C ARG A 9 17.78 12.34 -18.37
N PRO A 10 16.59 12.75 -18.81
CA PRO A 10 15.68 13.52 -17.97
C PRO A 10 15.22 12.71 -16.76
N LEU A 11 14.85 13.43 -15.70
CA LEU A 11 14.22 12.87 -14.52
C LEU A 11 12.78 13.40 -14.42
N VAL A 12 11.81 12.49 -14.39
CA VAL A 12 10.40 12.86 -14.24
C VAL A 12 10.11 13.21 -12.79
N ILE A 13 9.54 14.38 -12.57
CA ILE A 13 9.17 14.89 -11.24
C ILE A 13 7.66 14.99 -11.17
N LEU A 14 7.04 14.13 -10.38
CA LEU A 14 5.60 14.14 -10.15
C LEU A 14 5.33 14.85 -8.82
N HIS A 15 4.94 16.13 -8.91
CA HIS A 15 4.61 16.96 -7.75
C HIS A 15 3.30 16.51 -7.10
N GLY A 16 3.12 16.92 -5.85
CA GLY A 16 1.98 16.53 -5.03
C GLY A 16 1.45 17.71 -4.22
N ASP A 17 1.04 17.44 -2.98
CA ASP A 17 0.32 18.43 -2.17
C ASP A 17 0.97 18.62 -0.78
N GLU A 18 0.65 19.76 -0.15
CA GLU A 18 0.85 20.05 1.29
C GLU A 18 2.31 19.99 1.77
N MET A 19 2.55 19.57 3.02
CA MET A 19 3.87 19.62 3.66
C MET A 19 4.90 18.75 2.92
N ALA A 20 4.45 17.64 2.34
CA ALA A 20 5.30 16.79 1.51
C ALA A 20 5.81 17.54 0.26
N GLN A 21 5.00 18.43 -0.35
CA GLN A 21 5.42 19.27 -1.48
C GLN A 21 6.47 20.30 -1.09
N ILE A 22 6.29 20.98 0.04
CA ILE A 22 7.29 21.93 0.57
C ILE A 22 8.63 21.22 0.81
N ALA A 23 8.60 20.01 1.39
CA ALA A 23 9.79 19.20 1.57
C ALA A 23 10.44 18.80 0.24
N PHE A 24 9.62 18.43 -0.74
CA PHE A 24 10.11 17.94 -2.04
C PHE A 24 10.83 19.02 -2.82
N GLU A 25 10.24 20.22 -2.94
CA GLU A 25 10.85 21.35 -3.62
C GLU A 25 12.20 21.72 -2.99
N ARG A 26 12.26 21.74 -1.65
CA ARG A 26 13.51 22.01 -0.93
C ARG A 26 14.58 20.95 -1.22
N ILE A 27 14.19 19.67 -1.27
CA ILE A 27 15.11 18.58 -1.61
C ILE A 27 15.61 18.70 -3.06
N LEU A 28 14.72 18.99 -4.02
CA LEU A 28 15.08 19.16 -5.42
C LEU A 28 16.05 20.33 -5.60
N ASP A 29 15.78 21.48 -4.99
CA ASP A 29 16.69 22.64 -5.02
C ASP A 29 18.07 22.29 -4.42
N MET A 30 18.09 21.77 -3.19
CA MET A 30 19.33 21.54 -2.45
C MET A 30 20.20 20.39 -3.00
N PHE A 31 19.59 19.32 -3.50
CA PHE A 31 20.30 18.07 -3.81
C PHE A 31 20.20 17.65 -5.28
N VAL A 32 19.38 18.31 -6.10
CA VAL A 32 19.28 18.03 -7.53
C VAL A 32 19.73 19.26 -8.32
N SER A 33 18.92 20.32 -8.35
CA SER A 33 19.14 21.49 -9.21
C SER A 33 20.42 22.26 -8.87
N SER A 34 20.84 22.33 -7.60
CA SER A 34 22.08 23.01 -7.22
C SER A 34 23.35 22.22 -7.56
N ARG A 35 23.27 20.88 -7.66
CA ARG A 35 24.44 19.98 -7.83
C ARG A 35 24.54 19.38 -9.23
N LEU A 36 23.43 19.27 -9.96
CA LEU A 36 23.32 18.54 -11.22
C LEU A 36 22.89 19.44 -12.37
N ASP A 37 23.47 19.20 -13.54
CA ASP A 37 23.01 19.69 -14.83
C ASP A 37 22.14 18.57 -15.44
N ILE A 38 20.85 18.59 -15.09
CA ILE A 38 19.86 17.56 -15.40
C ILE A 38 18.56 18.22 -15.86
N GLU A 39 17.92 17.63 -16.87
CA GLU A 39 16.58 18.03 -17.30
C GLU A 39 15.52 17.44 -16.36
N LEU A 40 14.64 18.29 -15.82
CA LEU A 40 13.51 17.86 -15.00
C LEU A 40 12.23 17.95 -15.82
N VAL A 41 11.51 16.84 -15.95
CA VAL A 41 10.19 16.79 -16.60
C VAL A 41 9.15 16.86 -15.50
N GLU A 42 8.70 18.09 -15.22
CA GLU A 42 7.83 18.40 -14.09
C GLU A 42 6.34 18.26 -14.46
N ILE A 43 5.60 17.50 -13.65
CA ILE A 43 4.18 17.28 -13.81
C ILE A 43 3.48 17.51 -12.47
N ASP A 44 2.53 18.43 -12.46
CA ASP A 44 1.75 18.77 -11.26
C ASP A 44 0.57 17.80 -11.06
N LEU A 45 0.66 16.89 -10.08
CA LEU A 45 -0.44 16.02 -9.69
C LEU A 45 -1.24 16.51 -8.47
N SER A 46 -1.11 17.80 -8.13
CA SER A 46 -1.92 18.43 -7.09
C SER A 46 -3.40 18.14 -7.28
N ALA A 47 -4.14 18.10 -6.17
CA ALA A 47 -5.59 17.90 -6.21
C ALA A 47 -6.29 18.95 -7.10
N GLU A 48 -5.78 20.18 -7.10
CA GLU A 48 -6.31 21.27 -7.91
C GLU A 48 -6.05 21.05 -9.41
N ASN A 49 -4.83 20.70 -9.81
CA ASN A 49 -4.54 20.47 -11.22
C ASN A 49 -5.24 19.20 -11.77
N ARG A 50 -5.38 18.15 -10.95
CA ARG A 50 -6.19 16.98 -11.33
C ARG A 50 -7.66 17.33 -11.54
N LEU A 51 -8.21 18.22 -10.72
CA LEU A 51 -9.58 18.71 -10.88
C LEU A 51 -9.74 19.49 -12.19
N VAL A 52 -8.88 20.48 -12.43
CA VAL A 52 -8.94 21.37 -13.60
C VAL A 52 -8.68 20.62 -14.91
N SER A 53 -7.74 19.67 -14.92
CA SER A 53 -7.45 18.80 -16.07
C SER A 53 -8.45 17.66 -16.25
N ASN A 54 -9.45 17.54 -15.36
CA ASN A 54 -10.36 16.40 -15.30
C ASN A 54 -9.64 15.04 -15.29
N GLY A 55 -8.49 14.98 -14.63
CA GLY A 55 -7.65 13.79 -14.50
C GLY A 55 -6.72 13.50 -15.68
N SER A 56 -6.71 14.29 -16.77
CA SER A 56 -5.84 14.03 -17.93
C SER A 56 -4.35 14.06 -17.56
N VAL A 57 -3.97 14.89 -16.59
CA VAL A 57 -2.59 15.00 -16.11
C VAL A 57 -2.03 13.67 -15.57
N VAL A 58 -2.89 12.75 -15.12
CA VAL A 58 -2.48 11.41 -14.69
C VAL A 58 -2.00 10.57 -15.87
N ALA A 59 -2.62 10.73 -17.04
CA ALA A 59 -2.17 10.08 -18.27
C ALA A 59 -0.84 10.68 -18.74
N ASP A 60 -0.69 12.00 -18.68
CA ASP A 60 0.56 12.69 -19.02
C ASP A 60 1.72 12.18 -18.14
N ALA A 61 1.48 11.98 -16.84
CA ALA A 61 2.46 11.39 -15.92
C ALA A 61 2.85 9.96 -16.30
N ILE A 62 1.89 9.14 -16.71
CA ILE A 62 2.16 7.75 -17.14
C ILE A 62 3.01 7.73 -18.40
N GLU A 63 2.68 8.56 -19.39
CA GLU A 63 3.42 8.61 -20.65
C GLU A 63 4.83 9.18 -20.46
N ALA A 64 5.00 10.23 -19.65
CA ALA A 64 6.33 10.75 -19.31
C ALA A 64 7.20 9.70 -18.60
N LEU A 65 6.63 8.92 -17.68
CA LEU A 65 7.36 7.83 -17.01
C LEU A 65 7.79 6.73 -17.99
N LYS A 66 6.95 6.38 -18.96
CA LYS A 66 7.29 5.39 -19.99
C LYS A 66 8.34 5.91 -20.96
N GLU A 67 8.26 7.20 -21.31
CA GLU A 67 9.17 7.84 -22.26
C GLU A 67 10.57 8.03 -21.66
N HIS A 68 10.66 8.57 -20.45
CA HIS A 68 11.94 8.91 -19.82
C HIS A 68 12.47 7.83 -18.88
N GLY A 69 11.62 6.90 -18.44
CA GLY A 69 11.98 5.66 -17.77
C GLY A 69 12.35 5.76 -16.29
N VAL A 70 12.64 6.95 -15.74
CA VAL A 70 12.90 7.17 -14.31
C VAL A 70 12.14 8.39 -13.81
N GLY A 71 11.38 8.23 -12.73
CA GLY A 71 10.72 9.36 -12.07
C GLY A 71 10.67 9.25 -10.56
N ILE A 72 10.47 10.40 -9.92
CA ILE A 72 10.21 10.53 -8.49
C ILE A 72 8.81 11.08 -8.32
N LYS A 73 8.09 10.53 -7.35
CA LYS A 73 6.70 10.91 -7.10
C LYS A 73 6.49 11.29 -5.65
N ASN A 74 5.94 12.48 -5.47
CA ASN A 74 5.59 13.01 -4.16
C ASN A 74 4.22 12.51 -3.68
N ALA A 75 3.90 12.70 -2.41
CA ALA A 75 2.58 12.38 -1.86
C ALA A 75 1.52 13.33 -2.43
N GLY A 76 0.40 12.77 -2.89
CA GLY A 76 -0.75 13.53 -3.40
C GLY A 76 -2.00 13.27 -2.57
N MET A 77 -2.83 14.29 -2.41
CA MET A 77 -4.02 14.27 -1.57
C MET A 77 -5.15 13.43 -2.20
N THR A 78 -5.88 12.66 -1.40
CA THR A 78 -7.20 12.17 -1.80
C THR A 78 -8.22 13.19 -1.35
N VAL A 79 -9.00 13.73 -2.29
CA VAL A 79 -9.92 14.83 -1.99
C VAL A 79 -11.12 14.27 -1.23
N ASN A 80 -11.30 14.69 0.02
CA ASN A 80 -12.51 14.39 0.78
C ASN A 80 -13.67 15.32 0.36
N ARG A 81 -14.91 15.06 0.81
CA ARG A 81 -16.08 15.85 0.38
C ARG A 81 -15.91 17.35 0.65
N LYS A 82 -15.44 17.71 1.85
CA LYS A 82 -15.23 19.12 2.23
C LYS A 82 -14.18 19.79 1.31
N GLN A 83 -13.06 19.12 1.09
CA GLN A 83 -12.01 19.61 0.20
C GLN A 83 -12.47 19.73 -1.25
N LEU A 84 -13.34 18.82 -1.70
CA LEU A 84 -13.95 18.88 -3.02
C LEU A 84 -14.87 20.09 -3.13
N ASP A 85 -15.73 20.31 -2.13
CA ASP A 85 -16.62 21.48 -2.10
C ASP A 85 -15.81 22.80 -2.09
N ASP A 86 -14.72 22.87 -1.31
CA ASP A 86 -13.80 24.02 -1.28
C ASP A 86 -13.09 24.24 -2.63
N LEU A 87 -12.72 23.15 -3.31
CA LEU A 87 -12.11 23.19 -4.64
C LEU A 87 -13.10 23.65 -5.72
N LEU A 88 -14.32 23.10 -5.73
CA LEU A 88 -15.39 23.49 -6.65
C LEU A 88 -15.81 24.95 -6.44
N ALA A 89 -15.80 25.44 -5.19
CA ALA A 89 -16.05 26.84 -4.90
C ALA A 89 -14.99 27.78 -5.50
N ARG A 90 -13.73 27.32 -5.60
CA ARG A 90 -12.64 28.05 -6.27
C ARG A 90 -12.70 27.96 -7.80
N HIS A 91 -13.33 26.91 -8.33
CA HIS A 91 -13.45 26.63 -9.76
C HIS A 91 -14.92 26.48 -10.18
N PRO A 92 -15.71 27.58 -10.18
CA PRO A 92 -17.17 27.53 -10.38
C PRO A 92 -17.60 27.04 -11.78
N ASP A 93 -16.68 27.04 -12.75
CA ASP A 93 -16.92 26.56 -14.11
C ASP A 93 -16.87 25.02 -14.22
N ILE A 94 -16.41 24.32 -13.16
CA ILE A 94 -16.31 22.87 -13.12
C ILE A 94 -17.64 22.25 -12.68
N ASP A 95 -18.22 21.46 -13.57
CA ASP A 95 -19.42 20.66 -13.30
C ASP A 95 -19.04 19.32 -12.66
N GLU A 96 -19.33 19.16 -11.36
CA GLU A 96 -19.05 17.95 -10.60
C GLU A 96 -19.58 16.67 -11.29
N SER A 97 -20.74 16.76 -11.95
CA SER A 97 -21.38 15.60 -12.59
C SER A 97 -20.59 15.05 -13.79
N LYS A 98 -19.65 15.83 -14.34
CA LYS A 98 -18.81 15.47 -15.49
C LYS A 98 -17.38 15.11 -15.09
N LEU A 99 -17.06 15.16 -13.79
CA LEU A 99 -15.72 14.85 -13.32
C LEU A 99 -15.40 13.36 -13.49
N ASP A 100 -14.25 13.08 -14.08
CA ASP A 100 -13.67 11.75 -14.05
C ASP A 100 -13.26 11.40 -12.62
N LYS A 101 -13.29 10.10 -12.30
CA LYS A 101 -12.85 9.60 -10.99
C LYS A 101 -11.38 9.96 -10.72
N LEU A 102 -10.54 10.07 -11.74
CA LEU A 102 -9.13 10.45 -11.63
C LEU A 102 -8.94 11.92 -11.24
N ALA A 103 -9.95 12.77 -11.41
CA ALA A 103 -9.91 14.17 -11.00
C ALA A 103 -9.93 14.33 -9.47
N THR A 104 -10.56 13.39 -8.76
CA THR A 104 -10.81 13.49 -7.30
C THR A 104 -10.13 12.40 -6.48
N LYS A 105 -9.93 11.21 -7.05
CA LYS A 105 -9.26 10.08 -6.37
C LYS A 105 -7.73 10.16 -6.49
N SER A 106 -7.03 9.56 -5.52
CA SER A 106 -5.57 9.46 -5.54
C SER A 106 -5.04 8.90 -6.88
N PRO A 107 -4.03 9.54 -7.49
CA PRO A 107 -3.47 9.09 -8.77
C PRO A 107 -2.55 7.87 -8.61
N ASN A 108 -2.18 7.48 -7.37
CA ASN A 108 -1.18 6.44 -7.09
C ASN A 108 -1.52 5.11 -7.77
N GLY A 109 -2.76 4.64 -7.60
CA GLY A 109 -3.21 3.38 -8.19
C GLY A 109 -3.22 3.42 -9.72
N ALA A 110 -3.62 4.56 -10.29
CA ALA A 110 -3.69 4.76 -11.74
C ALA A 110 -2.29 4.78 -12.37
N ILE A 111 -1.33 5.51 -11.78
CA ILE A 111 0.03 5.60 -12.29
C ILE A 111 0.72 4.24 -12.24
N ARG A 112 0.70 3.58 -11.07
CA ARG A 112 1.34 2.25 -10.89
C ARG A 112 0.77 1.21 -11.85
N LYS A 113 -0.54 1.24 -12.07
CA LYS A 113 -1.21 0.38 -13.07
C LYS A 113 -0.82 0.77 -14.49
N GLY A 114 -0.77 2.07 -14.80
CA GLY A 114 -0.48 2.60 -16.12
C GLY A 114 0.93 2.29 -16.63
N ILE A 115 1.90 2.26 -15.71
CA ILE A 115 3.27 1.80 -16.03
C ILE A 115 3.42 0.28 -15.89
N HIS A 116 2.42 -0.45 -15.39
CA HIS A 116 2.49 -1.90 -15.12
C HIS A 116 3.59 -2.31 -14.12
N GLY A 117 3.78 -1.50 -13.07
CA GLY A 117 4.87 -1.72 -12.11
C GLY A 117 4.46 -2.51 -10.87
N ASN A 118 5.36 -3.34 -10.35
CA ASN A 118 5.25 -3.96 -9.03
C ASN A 118 6.01 -3.15 -7.99
N ILE A 119 5.59 -3.24 -6.73
CA ILE A 119 6.08 -2.36 -5.68
C ILE A 119 7.00 -3.12 -4.74
N THR A 120 8.22 -2.64 -4.54
CA THR A 120 9.14 -3.15 -3.53
C THR A 120 9.32 -2.11 -2.42
N ARG A 121 9.07 -2.51 -1.18
CA ARG A 121 9.29 -1.70 0.02
C ARG A 121 10.37 -2.32 0.89
N GLU A 122 11.37 -1.53 1.27
CA GLU A 122 12.48 -1.98 2.11
C GLU A 122 12.83 -0.90 3.14
N ASP A 123 13.23 -1.30 4.35
CA ASP A 123 13.71 -0.34 5.34
C ASP A 123 15.02 0.32 4.86
N ILE A 124 15.14 1.63 5.12
CA ILE A 124 16.41 2.35 5.04
C ILE A 124 17.31 1.86 6.16
N GLN A 125 18.57 1.57 5.84
CA GLN A 125 19.54 0.91 6.72
C GLN A 125 20.18 1.91 7.72
N PHE A 126 19.36 2.61 8.51
CA PHE A 126 19.87 3.48 9.56
C PHE A 126 20.63 2.67 10.62
N ARG A 127 21.81 3.16 11.05
CA ARG A 127 22.73 2.38 11.88
C ARG A 127 22.37 2.36 13.37
N ASN A 128 21.65 3.37 13.84
CA ASN A 128 21.35 3.58 15.25
C ASN A 128 19.85 3.54 15.56
N LEU A 129 18.94 3.37 14.59
CA LEU A 129 17.51 3.27 14.90
C LEU A 129 17.18 1.91 15.51
N ARG A 130 16.50 1.93 16.66
CA ARG A 130 15.98 0.74 17.33
C ARG A 130 14.60 0.39 16.80
N VAL A 131 14.36 -0.90 16.65
CA VAL A 131 13.03 -1.43 16.37
C VAL A 131 12.16 -1.18 17.59
N LYS A 132 10.89 -0.79 17.36
CA LYS A 132 9.95 -0.67 18.46
C LYS A 132 9.61 -2.05 19.01
N HIS A 133 9.72 -2.20 20.33
CA HIS A 133 9.28 -3.39 21.08
C HIS A 133 8.08 -3.04 21.95
N PRO A 134 6.90 -2.81 21.36
CA PRO A 134 5.70 -2.60 22.15
C PRO A 134 5.44 -3.84 23.02
N GLU A 135 5.09 -3.60 24.27
CA GLU A 135 4.78 -4.65 25.23
C GLU A 135 3.49 -5.36 24.82
N TRP A 136 3.63 -6.53 24.20
CA TRP A 136 2.50 -7.30 23.70
C TRP A 136 2.05 -8.42 24.62
N ILE A 137 2.95 -8.94 25.45
CA ILE A 137 2.69 -10.10 26.30
C ILE A 137 1.57 -9.77 27.28
N GLY A 138 0.51 -10.58 27.30
CA GLY A 138 -0.63 -10.40 28.20
C GLY A 138 -1.62 -9.28 27.82
N ARG A 139 -1.46 -8.61 26.67
CA ARG A 139 -2.41 -7.57 26.20
C ARG A 139 -3.81 -8.15 25.99
N ASP A 140 -4.84 -7.42 26.42
CA ASP A 140 -6.25 -7.83 26.30
C ASP A 140 -6.85 -7.40 24.96
N ILE A 141 -6.18 -7.80 23.88
CA ILE A 141 -6.59 -7.50 22.51
C ILE A 141 -7.14 -8.78 21.87
N GLU A 142 -8.31 -8.69 21.25
CA GLU A 142 -8.91 -9.78 20.49
C GLU A 142 -9.28 -9.31 19.09
N VAL A 143 -9.09 -10.18 18.08
CA VAL A 143 -9.52 -9.90 16.71
C VAL A 143 -10.81 -10.65 16.44
N LEU A 144 -11.85 -9.92 16.04
CA LEU A 144 -13.14 -10.47 15.61
C LEU A 144 -13.27 -10.36 14.09
N THR A 145 -13.70 -11.43 13.45
CA THR A 145 -13.85 -11.50 11.99
C THR A 145 -15.06 -12.36 11.64
N MET A 146 -15.62 -12.20 10.44
CA MET A 146 -16.75 -13.02 10.00
C MET A 146 -16.32 -14.48 9.79
N GLU A 147 -17.24 -15.42 9.98
CA GLU A 147 -16.96 -16.84 9.81
C GLU A 147 -17.14 -17.31 8.37
N THR A 148 -18.17 -16.78 7.70
CA THR A 148 -18.67 -17.09 6.36
C THR A 148 -18.43 -15.92 5.39
N GLY A 149 -18.86 -16.08 4.12
CA GLY A 149 -18.71 -15.05 3.09
C GLY A 149 -17.26 -14.84 2.63
N GLY A 150 -17.01 -13.69 2.02
CA GLY A 150 -15.68 -13.17 1.75
C GLY A 150 -14.92 -13.92 0.66
N ILE A 151 -13.64 -13.60 0.58
CA ILE A 151 -12.67 -14.27 -0.31
C ILE A 151 -12.48 -15.74 0.10
N LYS A 152 -12.68 -16.10 1.38
CA LYS A 152 -12.54 -17.50 1.83
C LYS A 152 -13.55 -18.46 1.18
N HIS A 153 -14.78 -17.99 0.90
CA HIS A 153 -15.86 -18.79 0.29
C HIS A 153 -16.24 -18.28 -1.11
N SER A 154 -15.30 -17.60 -1.76
CA SER A 154 -15.46 -17.16 -3.14
C SER A 154 -15.46 -18.33 -4.12
N ALA A 155 -16.19 -18.19 -5.22
CA ALA A 155 -15.97 -19.04 -6.39
C ALA A 155 -14.70 -18.58 -7.10
N ASN A 156 -13.79 -19.49 -7.43
CA ASN A 156 -12.57 -19.17 -8.15
C ASN A 156 -12.14 -20.35 -9.00
N ALA A 157 -11.55 -20.06 -10.15
CA ALA A 157 -11.01 -21.07 -11.07
C ALA A 157 -9.99 -20.45 -12.01
N LEU A 158 -9.37 -21.28 -12.84
CA LEU A 158 -8.52 -20.83 -13.95
C LEU A 158 -9.33 -20.71 -15.23
N ALA A 159 -9.05 -19.70 -16.03
CA ALA A 159 -9.62 -19.58 -17.37
C ALA A 159 -9.14 -20.76 -18.25
N CYS A 160 -10.07 -21.60 -18.71
CA CYS A 160 -9.79 -22.76 -19.56
C CYS A 160 -9.42 -22.36 -21.01
N THR A 161 -9.96 -21.23 -21.46
CA THR A 161 -9.78 -20.65 -22.79
C THR A 161 -9.38 -19.17 -22.67
N THR A 162 -8.85 -18.61 -23.76
CA THR A 162 -8.67 -17.16 -23.88
C THR A 162 -9.97 -16.58 -24.41
N GLY A 163 -10.61 -15.68 -23.65
CA GLY A 163 -11.93 -15.16 -23.98
C GLY A 163 -12.33 -13.97 -23.10
N VAL A 164 -13.62 -13.63 -23.14
CA VAL A 164 -14.18 -12.56 -22.33
C VAL A 164 -14.96 -13.16 -21.17
N ALA A 165 -14.52 -12.88 -19.94
CA ALA A 165 -15.30 -13.09 -18.73
C ALA A 165 -16.30 -11.96 -18.56
N LYS A 166 -17.56 -12.31 -18.33
CA LYS A 166 -18.65 -11.39 -18.05
C LYS A 166 -19.23 -11.69 -16.68
N VAL A 167 -19.42 -10.66 -15.88
CA VAL A 167 -20.25 -10.72 -14.68
C VAL A 167 -21.64 -10.27 -15.08
N ILE A 168 -22.59 -11.18 -15.00
CA ILE A 168 -23.99 -10.95 -15.36
C ILE A 168 -24.81 -10.92 -14.07
N PHE A 169 -25.59 -9.87 -13.88
CA PHE A 169 -26.58 -9.78 -12.82
C PHE A 169 -27.98 -9.98 -13.40
N ILE A 170 -28.78 -10.82 -12.75
CA ILE A 170 -30.17 -11.08 -13.10
C ILE A 170 -30.99 -10.74 -11.87
N GLY A 171 -31.56 -9.54 -11.87
CA GLY A 171 -32.39 -9.04 -10.77
C GLY A 171 -33.79 -9.64 -10.79
N SER A 172 -34.51 -9.48 -9.68
CA SER A 172 -35.92 -9.88 -9.57
C SER A 172 -36.82 -9.16 -10.57
N SER A 173 -36.40 -7.97 -11.02
CA SER A 173 -37.14 -7.10 -11.94
C SER A 173 -37.08 -7.49 -13.42
N GLY A 174 -36.16 -8.37 -13.86
CA GLY A 174 -36.15 -8.82 -15.26
C GLY A 174 -34.80 -9.23 -15.85
N ASP A 175 -34.53 -8.69 -17.04
CA ASP A 175 -33.54 -9.23 -18.00
C ASP A 175 -32.09 -9.23 -17.49
N PRO A 176 -31.25 -10.19 -17.91
CA PRO A 176 -29.84 -10.23 -17.55
C PRO A 176 -29.07 -8.97 -17.98
N VAL A 177 -28.39 -8.32 -17.02
CA VAL A 177 -27.54 -7.15 -17.24
C VAL A 177 -26.08 -7.54 -17.10
N GLU A 178 -25.25 -7.14 -18.07
CA GLU A 178 -23.81 -7.26 -17.97
C GLU A 178 -23.24 -6.11 -17.13
N VAL A 179 -22.87 -6.39 -15.87
CA VAL A 179 -22.36 -5.39 -14.93
C VAL A 179 -20.84 -5.21 -15.02
N HIS A 180 -20.13 -6.23 -15.52
CA HIS A 180 -18.70 -6.15 -15.77
C HIS A 180 -18.26 -7.06 -16.90
N ARG A 181 -17.22 -6.65 -17.61
CA ARG A 181 -16.49 -7.49 -18.57
C ARG A 181 -14.99 -7.34 -18.41
N ARG A 182 -14.27 -8.44 -18.63
CA ARG A 182 -12.81 -8.48 -18.66
C ARG A 182 -12.32 -9.56 -19.60
N THR A 183 -11.29 -9.25 -20.38
CA THR A 183 -10.59 -10.27 -21.16
C THR A 183 -9.71 -11.10 -20.24
N LEU A 184 -9.84 -12.42 -20.29
CA LEU A 184 -8.98 -13.37 -19.59
C LEU A 184 -8.24 -14.22 -20.63
N ARG A 185 -6.96 -14.49 -20.38
CA ARG A 185 -6.18 -15.44 -21.15
C ARG A 185 -6.27 -16.81 -20.50
N LYS A 186 -6.09 -17.85 -21.31
CA LYS A 186 -6.01 -19.22 -20.79
C LYS A 186 -4.96 -19.32 -19.68
N GLY A 187 -5.38 -19.81 -18.52
CA GLY A 187 -4.57 -19.97 -17.31
C GLY A 187 -4.58 -18.76 -16.36
N ASP A 188 -5.24 -17.66 -16.72
CA ASP A 188 -5.44 -16.53 -15.81
C ASP A 188 -6.42 -16.94 -14.70
N PRO A 189 -6.10 -16.66 -13.43
CA PRO A 189 -7.03 -16.91 -12.33
C PRO A 189 -8.11 -15.82 -12.26
N TRP A 190 -9.33 -16.23 -11.92
CA TRP A 190 -10.45 -15.34 -11.61
C TRP A 190 -11.16 -15.76 -10.32
N LEU A 191 -11.80 -14.81 -9.66
CA LEU A 191 -12.48 -15.01 -8.38
C LEU A 191 -13.70 -14.08 -8.24
N LEU A 192 -14.82 -14.64 -7.80
CA LEU A 192 -16.05 -13.93 -7.42
C LEU A 192 -16.35 -14.15 -5.93
N ALA A 193 -16.35 -13.06 -5.16
CA ALA A 193 -16.67 -13.03 -3.73
C ALA A 193 -17.91 -12.17 -3.47
N THR A 194 -18.70 -12.58 -2.48
CA THR A 194 -19.85 -11.83 -1.96
C THR A 194 -19.87 -11.94 -0.43
N ASN A 195 -20.47 -10.96 0.25
CA ASN A 195 -20.94 -11.14 1.63
C ASN A 195 -22.44 -10.91 1.69
N SER A 196 -23.12 -11.60 2.61
CA SER A 196 -24.50 -11.28 2.97
C SER A 196 -24.49 -10.01 3.82
N LEU A 197 -25.23 -8.99 3.41
CA LEU A 197 -25.35 -7.75 4.17
C LEU A 197 -26.08 -7.99 5.50
N GLU A 198 -27.00 -8.96 5.53
CA GLU A 198 -27.64 -9.42 6.78
C GLU A 198 -26.60 -9.98 7.75
N ASP A 199 -25.69 -10.84 7.28
CA ASP A 199 -24.63 -11.41 8.11
C ASP A 199 -23.66 -10.33 8.59
N VAL A 200 -23.35 -9.33 7.75
CA VAL A 200 -22.52 -8.18 8.14
C VAL A 200 -23.19 -7.38 9.25
N ARG A 201 -24.50 -7.13 9.16
CA ARG A 201 -25.28 -6.44 10.20
C ARG A 201 -25.34 -7.25 11.49
N ALA A 202 -25.61 -8.55 11.39
CA ALA A 202 -25.60 -9.45 12.55
C ALA A 202 -24.22 -9.46 13.23
N TRP A 203 -23.15 -9.54 12.44
CA TRP A 203 -21.78 -9.45 12.93
C TRP A 203 -21.50 -8.10 13.61
N ALA A 204 -21.99 -6.98 13.08
CA ALA A 204 -21.83 -5.66 13.69
C ALA A 204 -22.49 -5.58 15.07
N HIS A 205 -23.71 -6.13 15.22
CA HIS A 205 -24.34 -6.22 16.54
C HIS A 205 -23.51 -7.05 17.52
N VAL A 206 -22.99 -8.21 17.08
CA VAL A 206 -22.10 -9.04 17.91
C VAL A 206 -20.84 -8.28 18.29
N PHE A 207 -20.22 -7.56 17.35
CA PHE A 207 -19.01 -6.79 17.56
C PHE A 207 -19.19 -5.72 18.64
N PHE A 208 -20.20 -4.84 18.50
CA PHE A 208 -20.42 -3.77 19.47
C PHE A 208 -20.98 -4.25 20.80
N GLN A 209 -21.87 -5.24 20.79
CA GLN A 209 -22.37 -5.83 22.03
C GLN A 209 -21.23 -6.48 22.83
N ARG A 210 -20.34 -7.21 22.15
CA ARG A 210 -19.17 -7.81 22.78
C ARG A 210 -18.18 -6.75 23.28
N ALA A 211 -18.01 -5.64 22.57
CA ALA A 211 -17.20 -4.51 23.06
C ALA A 211 -17.73 -3.96 24.39
N LEU A 212 -19.06 -3.81 24.52
CA LEU A 212 -19.72 -3.40 25.77
C LEU A 212 -19.56 -4.46 26.87
N ASP A 213 -19.91 -5.71 26.58
CA ASP A 213 -19.92 -6.80 27.56
C ASP A 213 -18.52 -7.10 28.11
N GLU A 214 -17.51 -7.02 27.24
CA GLU A 214 -16.11 -7.26 27.60
C GLU A 214 -15.40 -5.99 28.07
N ASN A 215 -16.07 -4.83 28.05
CA ASN A 215 -15.53 -3.52 28.40
C ASN A 215 -14.23 -3.21 27.64
N ARG A 216 -14.28 -3.23 26.31
CA ARG A 216 -13.15 -2.95 25.41
C ARG A 216 -13.52 -1.90 24.38
N ASP A 217 -12.58 -1.02 24.06
CA ASP A 217 -12.71 -0.11 22.93
C ASP A 217 -12.84 -0.89 21.61
N ALA A 218 -13.67 -0.39 20.71
CA ALA A 218 -13.98 -1.01 19.43
C ALA A 218 -13.14 -0.40 18.31
N TYR A 219 -12.37 -1.22 17.61
CA TYR A 219 -11.57 -0.80 16.46
C TYR A 219 -12.07 -1.51 15.21
N LEU A 220 -12.51 -0.79 14.18
CA LEU A 220 -12.95 -1.36 12.90
C LEU A 220 -11.95 -1.03 11.79
N GLY A 221 -11.52 -2.06 11.05
CA GLY A 221 -10.56 -1.93 9.96
C GLY A 221 -11.07 -2.53 8.65
N LEU A 222 -11.15 -1.69 7.62
CA LEU A 222 -11.62 -2.03 6.26
C LEU A 222 -10.79 -1.26 5.22
N LYS A 223 -10.87 -1.60 3.93
CA LYS A 223 -10.19 -0.90 2.82
C LYS A 223 -11.19 -0.22 1.88
N ASP A 224 -12.17 0.47 2.45
CA ASP A 224 -13.33 1.06 1.75
C ASP A 224 -12.98 2.10 0.67
N THR A 225 -11.92 2.88 0.87
CA THR A 225 -11.48 3.89 -0.11
C THR A 225 -11.00 3.27 -1.43
N VAL A 226 -10.50 2.02 -1.38
CA VAL A 226 -9.97 1.30 -2.55
C VAL A 226 -11.02 0.38 -3.16
N ILE A 227 -11.79 -0.34 -2.35
CA ILE A 227 -12.86 -1.25 -2.78
C ILE A 227 -14.23 -0.81 -2.23
N PRO A 228 -14.75 0.37 -2.63
CA PRO A 228 -15.94 0.97 -2.03
C PRO A 228 -17.22 0.16 -2.24
N GLY A 229 -17.35 -0.54 -3.37
CA GLY A 229 -18.49 -1.42 -3.63
C GLY A 229 -18.46 -2.72 -2.83
N TYR A 230 -17.38 -2.99 -2.08
CA TYR A 230 -17.25 -4.18 -1.25
C TYR A 230 -17.08 -3.82 0.23
N ASP A 231 -15.91 -3.32 0.61
CA ASP A 231 -15.62 -2.91 1.99
C ASP A 231 -16.38 -1.65 2.37
N GLY A 232 -16.63 -0.74 1.43
CA GLY A 232 -17.41 0.48 1.70
C GLY A 232 -18.87 0.19 2.02
N VAL A 233 -19.47 -0.79 1.35
CA VAL A 233 -20.83 -1.28 1.65
C VAL A 233 -20.89 -1.90 3.04
N MET A 234 -19.91 -2.76 3.37
CA MET A 234 -19.83 -3.36 4.71
C MET A 234 -19.65 -2.28 5.79
N ARG A 235 -18.73 -1.33 5.56
CA ARG A 235 -18.49 -0.20 6.46
C ARG A 235 -19.77 0.58 6.69
N ALA A 236 -20.47 0.98 5.64
CA ALA A 236 -21.68 1.77 5.75
C ALA A 236 -22.74 1.07 6.62
N ALA A 237 -22.94 -0.24 6.45
CA ALA A 237 -23.88 -1.00 7.27
C ALA A 237 -23.44 -1.13 8.75
N ILE A 238 -22.14 -1.28 9.00
CA ILE A 238 -21.59 -1.36 10.37
C ILE A 238 -21.72 0.01 11.06
N GLU A 239 -21.39 1.10 10.37
CA GLU A 239 -21.48 2.48 10.86
C GLU A 239 -22.92 2.89 11.14
N GLU A 240 -23.88 2.49 10.29
CA GLU A 240 -25.31 2.73 10.53
C GLU A 240 -25.75 2.09 11.85
N ILE A 241 -25.33 0.85 12.12
CA ILE A 241 -25.64 0.14 13.38
C ILE A 241 -24.96 0.81 14.57
N TYR A 242 -23.71 1.25 14.43
CA TYR A 242 -23.01 1.99 15.48
C TYR A 242 -23.79 3.25 15.86
N GLU A 243 -24.05 4.13 14.87
CA GLU A 243 -24.70 5.42 15.08
C GLU A 243 -26.11 5.26 15.65
N ARG A 244 -26.88 4.30 15.15
CA ARG A 244 -28.27 4.08 15.58
C ARG A 244 -28.37 3.42 16.96
N ASP A 245 -27.58 2.38 17.21
CA ASP A 245 -27.86 1.42 18.30
C ASP A 245 -26.81 1.40 19.41
N TYR A 246 -25.56 1.85 19.17
CA TYR A 246 -24.43 1.63 20.08
C TYR A 246 -23.63 2.87 20.46
N LYS A 247 -23.69 3.97 19.71
CA LYS A 247 -22.94 5.20 19.98
C LYS A 247 -23.18 5.72 21.39
N ASP A 248 -24.44 5.90 21.76
CA ASP A 248 -24.79 6.38 23.10
C ASP A 248 -24.45 5.35 24.19
N LYS A 249 -24.58 4.06 23.90
CA LYS A 249 -24.26 2.99 24.86
C LYS A 249 -22.76 2.91 25.15
N LEU A 250 -21.92 3.00 24.11
CA LEU A 250 -20.47 3.02 24.25
C LEU A 250 -20.02 4.28 24.96
N ALA A 251 -20.57 5.45 24.61
CA ALA A 251 -20.28 6.70 25.29
C ALA A 251 -20.66 6.66 26.79
N GLN A 252 -21.83 6.10 27.14
CA GLN A 252 -22.25 5.91 28.54
C GLN A 252 -21.34 4.93 29.30
N ALA A 253 -20.79 3.93 28.62
CA ALA A 253 -19.80 3.00 29.18
C ALA A 253 -18.38 3.58 29.24
N GLY A 254 -18.14 4.78 28.69
CA GLY A 254 -16.81 5.38 28.58
C GLY A 254 -15.89 4.67 27.58
N LEU A 255 -16.48 3.98 26.60
CA LEU A 255 -15.78 3.24 25.54
C LEU A 255 -15.79 4.03 24.23
N TYR A 256 -14.75 3.83 23.44
CA TYR A 256 -14.54 4.53 22.19
C TYR A 256 -14.64 3.60 20.97
N TYR A 257 -15.16 4.15 19.89
CA TYR A 257 -15.16 3.51 18.58
C TYR A 257 -14.16 4.21 17.64
N HIS A 258 -13.30 3.42 17.03
CA HIS A 258 -12.23 3.88 16.14
C HIS A 258 -12.32 3.19 14.78
N TYR A 259 -12.62 3.97 13.74
CA TYR A 259 -12.55 3.52 12.35
C TYR A 259 -11.27 4.01 11.68
N GLU A 260 -10.54 3.10 11.03
CA GLU A 260 -9.43 3.45 10.14
C GLU A 260 -9.28 2.44 9.00
N LEU A 261 -8.50 2.82 7.97
CA LEU A 261 -8.11 1.86 6.94
C LEU A 261 -7.29 0.72 7.55
N ILE A 262 -7.55 -0.51 7.09
CA ILE A 262 -7.02 -1.73 7.73
C ILE A 262 -5.49 -1.78 7.83
N ASP A 263 -4.77 -1.26 6.84
CA ASP A 263 -3.31 -1.12 6.82
C ASP A 263 -2.81 -0.16 7.91
N ALA A 264 -3.36 1.05 7.96
CA ALA A 264 -3.03 2.05 8.98
C ALA A 264 -3.40 1.56 10.39
N GLN A 265 -4.57 0.93 10.53
CA GLN A 265 -5.02 0.38 11.80
C GLN A 265 -4.15 -0.78 12.26
N ALA A 266 -3.76 -1.68 11.35
CA ALA A 266 -2.85 -2.77 11.68
C ALA A 266 -1.48 -2.26 12.08
N ALA A 267 -0.94 -1.28 11.36
CA ALA A 267 0.32 -0.63 11.71
C ALA A 267 0.25 0.02 13.11
N ARG A 268 -0.83 0.76 13.42
CA ARG A 268 -1.01 1.37 14.74
C ARG A 268 -1.14 0.34 15.84
N ILE A 269 -2.04 -0.63 15.70
CA ILE A 269 -2.31 -1.62 16.76
C ILE A 269 -1.04 -2.45 17.00
N VAL A 270 -0.34 -2.90 15.94
CA VAL A 270 0.89 -3.68 16.07
C VAL A 270 2.03 -2.88 16.70
N ALA A 271 2.25 -1.63 16.28
CA ALA A 271 3.39 -0.83 16.75
C ALA A 271 3.13 -0.06 18.05
N ASN A 272 1.87 0.26 18.38
CA ASN A 272 1.46 0.99 19.58
C ASN A 272 0.14 0.38 20.12
N PRO A 273 0.17 -0.86 20.64
CA PRO A 273 -1.04 -1.57 21.05
C PRO A 273 -1.71 -0.88 22.25
N PRO A 274 -3.05 -0.72 22.23
CA PRO A 274 -3.80 -0.35 23.43
C PRO A 274 -3.66 -1.44 24.51
N VAL A 275 -4.07 -1.15 25.74
CA VAL A 275 -4.07 -2.17 26.80
C VAL A 275 -5.15 -3.21 26.53
N ARG A 276 -6.33 -2.75 26.08
CA ARG A 276 -7.51 -3.57 25.80
C ARG A 276 -8.16 -3.09 24.50
N ALA A 277 -8.57 -4.02 23.64
CA ALA A 277 -9.27 -3.69 22.40
C ALA A 277 -10.04 -4.89 21.84
N LEU A 278 -11.21 -4.62 21.25
CA LEU A 278 -11.85 -5.54 20.32
C LEU A 278 -11.62 -5.01 18.90
N TRP A 279 -10.82 -5.73 18.12
CA TRP A 279 -10.44 -5.35 16.77
C TRP A 279 -11.27 -6.11 15.74
N GLY A 280 -12.28 -5.44 15.18
CA GLY A 280 -13.15 -5.92 14.14
C GLY A 280 -12.53 -5.81 12.74
N VAL A 281 -12.40 -6.95 12.06
CA VAL A 281 -11.97 -7.06 10.66
C VAL A 281 -12.94 -8.02 9.95
N PRO A 282 -14.03 -7.53 9.36
CA PRO A 282 -15.10 -8.39 8.87
C PRO A 282 -14.65 -9.29 7.72
N ASP A 283 -13.74 -8.84 6.83
CA ASP A 283 -13.14 -9.72 5.82
C ASP A 283 -12.39 -10.89 6.48
N ASN A 284 -12.92 -12.09 6.28
CA ASN A 284 -12.47 -13.29 6.97
C ASN A 284 -11.07 -13.77 6.54
N THR A 285 -10.57 -13.35 5.38
CA THR A 285 -9.25 -13.74 4.90
C THR A 285 -8.18 -12.86 5.54
N THR A 286 -8.43 -11.56 5.63
CA THR A 286 -7.56 -10.58 6.29
C THR A 286 -7.62 -10.72 7.81
N GLY A 287 -8.83 -10.75 8.37
CA GLY A 287 -9.05 -10.88 9.81
C GLY A 287 -8.43 -12.14 10.41
N ARG A 288 -8.46 -13.28 9.71
CA ARG A 288 -7.80 -14.51 10.20
C ARG A 288 -6.27 -14.43 10.24
N LYS A 289 -5.63 -13.64 9.36
CA LYS A 289 -4.18 -13.42 9.41
C LYS A 289 -3.81 -12.58 10.63
N LEU A 290 -4.55 -11.49 10.85
CA LEU A 290 -4.36 -10.59 11.99
C LEU A 290 -4.67 -11.29 13.33
N PHE A 291 -5.75 -12.07 13.39
CA PHE A 291 -6.07 -12.91 14.56
C PHE A 291 -4.91 -13.83 14.95
N LYS A 292 -4.29 -14.50 13.97
CA LYS A 292 -3.15 -15.39 14.23
C LYS A 292 -1.90 -14.62 14.66
N LEU A 293 -1.65 -13.45 14.07
CA LEU A 293 -0.57 -12.56 14.49
C LEU A 293 -0.76 -12.10 15.94
N VAL A 294 -1.92 -11.53 16.27
CA VAL A 294 -2.22 -11.02 17.62
C VAL A 294 -2.07 -12.10 18.69
N ASN A 295 -2.54 -13.33 18.42
CA ASN A 295 -2.35 -14.45 19.35
C ASN A 295 -0.87 -14.83 19.56
N GLU A 296 -0.06 -14.74 18.51
CA GLU A 296 1.39 -14.98 18.61
C GLU A 296 2.07 -13.87 19.43
N LEU A 297 1.72 -12.60 19.14
CA LEU A 297 2.24 -11.42 19.82
C LEU A 297 1.89 -11.44 21.32
N LYS A 298 0.65 -11.75 21.68
CA LYS A 298 0.20 -11.86 23.08
C LYS A 298 0.98 -12.90 23.87
N ARG A 299 1.56 -13.90 23.20
CA ARG A 299 2.29 -14.99 23.83
C ARG A 299 3.80 -14.76 23.86
N TYR A 300 4.37 -14.20 22.80
CA TYR A 300 5.82 -14.15 22.61
C TYR A 300 6.39 -12.73 22.44
N GLY A 301 5.54 -11.72 22.30
CA GLY A 301 5.95 -10.35 22.00
C GLY A 301 6.50 -10.18 20.59
N ILE A 302 7.21 -9.07 20.38
CA ILE A 302 7.93 -8.76 19.14
C ILE A 302 9.44 -8.92 19.45
N PRO A 303 10.13 -9.87 18.80
CA PRO A 303 11.56 -10.06 19.04
C PRO A 303 12.39 -8.95 18.38
N ASP A 304 13.64 -8.81 18.82
CA ASP A 304 14.65 -8.08 18.06
C ASP A 304 14.81 -8.68 16.66
N ARG A 305 14.89 -7.82 15.64
CA ARG A 305 15.32 -8.21 14.30
C ARG A 305 16.71 -7.66 14.03
N LYS A 306 17.62 -8.53 13.60
CA LYS A 306 18.98 -8.14 13.20
C LYS A 306 19.04 -7.60 11.77
N HIS A 307 18.00 -7.83 10.99
CA HIS A 307 17.96 -7.51 9.58
C HIS A 307 16.66 -6.81 9.24
N HIS A 308 16.75 -6.00 8.20
CA HIS A 308 15.65 -5.20 7.70
C HIS A 308 14.65 -6.06 6.93
N VAL A 309 13.40 -5.60 6.92
CA VAL A 309 12.33 -6.29 6.20
C VAL A 309 12.24 -5.75 4.78
N SER A 310 11.97 -6.65 3.84
CA SER A 310 11.76 -6.30 2.45
C SER A 310 10.51 -7.00 1.95
N LEU A 311 9.62 -6.24 1.35
CA LEU A 311 8.37 -6.74 0.80
C LEU A 311 8.31 -6.43 -0.69
N SER A 312 7.80 -7.39 -1.45
CA SER A 312 7.42 -7.18 -2.83
C SER A 312 5.91 -7.37 -2.95
N ARG A 313 5.23 -6.42 -3.59
CA ARG A 313 3.78 -6.38 -3.75
C ARG A 313 3.44 -6.51 -5.21
N MET A 314 2.63 -7.49 -5.55
CA MET A 314 2.13 -7.64 -6.91
C MET A 314 1.04 -6.58 -7.16
N SER A 315 1.41 -5.50 -7.86
CA SER A 315 0.46 -4.44 -8.24
C SER A 315 0.08 -4.48 -9.72
N ALA A 316 0.91 -5.11 -10.56
CA ALA A 316 0.64 -5.27 -11.98
C ALA A 316 -0.32 -6.43 -12.26
N GLY A 317 -0.88 -6.49 -13.48
CA GLY A 317 -1.60 -7.66 -13.98
C GLY A 317 -3.03 -7.88 -13.47
N GLY A 318 -3.60 -6.96 -12.70
CA GLY A 318 -4.95 -7.13 -12.15
C GLY A 318 -5.08 -6.61 -10.73
N GLY A 319 -3.96 -6.58 -9.99
CA GLY A 319 -3.85 -5.90 -8.70
C GLY A 319 -4.72 -6.49 -7.59
N ASP A 320 -5.10 -7.77 -7.72
CA ASP A 320 -5.93 -8.51 -6.76
C ASP A 320 -7.22 -7.74 -6.39
N GLN A 321 -7.47 -7.52 -5.09
CA GLN A 321 -8.61 -6.73 -4.61
C GLN A 321 -8.55 -5.27 -5.13
N TYR A 322 -7.36 -4.69 -5.31
CA TYR A 322 -7.22 -3.26 -5.66
C TYR A 322 -7.60 -2.97 -7.13
N GLY A 323 -7.47 -3.96 -8.01
CA GLY A 323 -7.96 -3.85 -9.40
C GLY A 323 -9.21 -4.69 -9.66
N SER A 324 -9.91 -5.11 -8.61
CA SER A 324 -11.18 -5.80 -8.71
C SER A 324 -12.29 -4.89 -9.21
N PHE A 325 -13.27 -5.46 -9.90
CA PHE A 325 -14.59 -4.86 -10.02
C PHE A 325 -15.34 -5.10 -8.71
N ASN A 326 -16.01 -4.09 -8.19
CA ASN A 326 -16.85 -4.22 -7.00
C ASN A 326 -18.07 -3.31 -7.06
N MET A 327 -19.18 -3.77 -6.50
CA MET A 327 -20.44 -3.04 -6.45
C MET A 327 -21.33 -3.54 -5.30
N ALA A 328 -22.23 -2.68 -4.83
CA ALA A 328 -23.40 -3.12 -4.08
C ALA A 328 -24.44 -3.69 -5.05
N VAL A 329 -25.03 -4.82 -4.71
CA VAL A 329 -26.16 -5.38 -5.47
C VAL A 329 -27.40 -4.50 -5.27
N GLU A 330 -28.12 -4.16 -6.34
CA GLU A 330 -29.24 -3.20 -6.27
C GLU A 330 -30.54 -3.83 -5.78
N GLU A 331 -30.82 -5.07 -6.18
CA GLU A 331 -32.03 -5.81 -5.81
C GLU A 331 -31.71 -7.30 -5.62
N ASP A 332 -32.65 -8.07 -5.08
CA ASP A 332 -32.53 -9.52 -4.99
C ASP A 332 -32.35 -10.13 -6.38
N GLY A 333 -31.48 -11.13 -6.50
CA GLY A 333 -31.23 -11.74 -7.80
C GLY A 333 -30.13 -12.80 -7.79
N ILE A 334 -29.62 -13.08 -8.98
CA ILE A 334 -28.52 -14.03 -9.21
C ILE A 334 -27.38 -13.30 -9.89
N VAL A 335 -26.17 -13.50 -9.39
CA VAL A 335 -24.96 -13.11 -10.12
C VAL A 335 -24.29 -14.33 -10.74
N LYS A 336 -23.86 -14.18 -11.99
CA LYS A 336 -23.22 -15.22 -12.80
C LYS A 336 -21.88 -14.75 -13.33
N VAL A 337 -20.94 -15.69 -13.42
CA VAL A 337 -19.70 -15.52 -14.20
C VAL A 337 -19.86 -16.35 -15.46
N ILE A 338 -19.87 -15.68 -16.62
CA ILE A 338 -19.87 -16.32 -17.93
C ILE A 338 -18.49 -16.16 -18.55
N LEU A 339 -17.86 -17.24 -18.99
CA LEU A 339 -16.60 -17.19 -19.72
C LEU A 339 -16.79 -17.89 -21.07
N ASP A 340 -16.60 -17.14 -22.16
CA ASP A 340 -16.71 -17.68 -23.52
C ASP A 340 -18.07 -18.36 -23.82
N GLY A 341 -19.14 -17.82 -23.23
CA GLY A 341 -20.50 -18.34 -23.37
C GLY A 341 -20.87 -19.47 -22.40
N GLU A 342 -19.91 -20.01 -21.65
CA GLU A 342 -20.17 -21.02 -20.62
C GLU A 342 -20.40 -20.36 -19.24
N GLU A 343 -21.42 -20.83 -18.53
CA GLU A 343 -21.67 -20.42 -17.14
C GLU A 343 -20.67 -21.13 -16.22
N MET A 344 -19.71 -20.36 -15.71
CA MET A 344 -18.66 -20.88 -14.84
C MET A 344 -19.11 -20.96 -13.39
N HIS A 345 -19.95 -20.01 -12.96
CA HIS A 345 -20.48 -19.95 -11.61
C HIS A 345 -21.77 -19.12 -11.58
N ALA A 346 -22.71 -19.50 -10.72
CA ALA A 346 -23.89 -18.70 -10.38
C ALA A 346 -24.12 -18.72 -8.86
N ARG A 347 -24.57 -17.62 -8.27
CA ARG A 347 -25.03 -17.57 -6.88
C ARG A 347 -26.13 -16.54 -6.68
N ASP A 348 -27.06 -16.86 -5.79
CA ASP A 348 -28.04 -15.90 -5.30
C ASP A 348 -27.37 -14.80 -4.48
N VAL A 349 -27.92 -13.60 -4.60
CA VAL A 349 -27.52 -12.38 -3.87
C VAL A 349 -28.75 -11.60 -3.46
N LYS A 350 -28.63 -10.84 -2.36
CA LYS A 350 -29.69 -9.97 -1.85
C LYS A 350 -29.40 -8.50 -2.14
N ALA A 351 -30.45 -7.70 -2.15
CA ALA A 351 -30.33 -6.25 -2.26
C ALA A 351 -29.38 -5.70 -1.18
N GLY A 352 -28.37 -4.94 -1.62
CA GLY A 352 -27.32 -4.37 -0.79
C GLY A 352 -26.11 -5.28 -0.55
N ASP A 353 -26.13 -6.55 -0.96
CA ASP A 353 -24.97 -7.43 -0.77
C ASP A 353 -23.73 -6.87 -1.50
N PRO A 354 -22.57 -6.77 -0.82
CA PRO A 354 -21.33 -6.40 -1.49
C PRO A 354 -20.83 -7.53 -2.38
N LEU A 355 -20.42 -7.16 -3.60
CA LEU A 355 -19.87 -8.07 -4.60
C LEU A 355 -18.47 -7.62 -5.04
N LEU A 356 -17.58 -8.58 -5.25
CA LEU A 356 -16.23 -8.37 -5.76
C LEU A 356 -15.88 -9.44 -6.80
N PHE A 357 -15.45 -9.00 -7.98
CA PHE A 357 -14.89 -9.85 -9.03
C PHE A 357 -13.45 -9.41 -9.33
N MET A 358 -12.49 -10.33 -9.15
CA MET A 358 -11.07 -10.05 -9.40
C MET A 358 -10.45 -11.11 -10.30
N SER A 359 -9.39 -10.72 -11.00
CA SER A 359 -8.57 -11.60 -11.82
C SER A 359 -7.13 -11.09 -11.83
N ASN A 360 -6.20 -11.97 -12.20
CA ASN A 360 -4.84 -11.57 -12.52
C ASN A 360 -4.38 -12.19 -13.84
N ASP A 361 -3.43 -11.54 -14.49
CA ASP A 361 -2.77 -12.02 -15.69
C ASP A 361 -1.62 -12.96 -15.28
N LYS A 362 -1.64 -14.21 -15.75
CA LYS A 362 -0.56 -15.18 -15.49
C LYS A 362 0.81 -14.63 -15.92
N ALA A 363 0.84 -13.88 -17.02
CA ALA A 363 2.07 -13.25 -17.52
C ALA A 363 2.65 -12.21 -16.53
N SER A 364 1.79 -11.45 -15.85
CA SER A 364 2.21 -10.49 -14.83
C SER A 364 2.59 -11.17 -13.52
N ILE A 365 1.93 -12.28 -13.15
CA ILE A 365 2.40 -13.12 -12.03
C ILE A 365 3.83 -13.60 -12.31
N LYS A 366 4.10 -14.05 -13.55
CA LYS A 366 5.44 -14.50 -13.95
C LYS A 366 6.47 -13.38 -13.90
N ASP A 367 6.12 -12.21 -14.42
CA ASP A 367 6.95 -11.02 -14.37
C ASP A 367 7.32 -10.62 -12.93
N TRP A 368 6.32 -10.56 -12.05
CA TRP A 368 6.52 -10.27 -10.63
C TRP A 368 7.41 -11.31 -9.94
N VAL A 369 7.20 -12.60 -10.20
CA VAL A 369 8.05 -13.67 -9.64
C VAL A 369 9.50 -13.57 -10.15
N MET A 370 9.70 -13.26 -11.43
CA MET A 370 11.02 -13.01 -12.00
C MET A 370 11.73 -11.84 -11.31
N GLN A 371 11.02 -10.74 -11.11
CA GLN A 371 11.51 -9.57 -10.37
C GLN A 371 11.90 -9.94 -8.93
N VAL A 372 11.02 -10.62 -8.20
CA VAL A 372 11.29 -11.09 -6.84
C VAL A 372 12.56 -11.95 -6.78
N PHE A 373 12.72 -12.89 -7.72
CA PHE A 373 13.87 -13.79 -7.74
C PHE A 373 15.16 -13.06 -8.09
N ARG A 374 15.10 -12.10 -9.01
CA ARG A 374 16.24 -11.25 -9.38
C ARG A 374 16.66 -10.39 -8.20
N ASP A 375 15.72 -9.70 -7.55
CA ASP A 375 15.99 -8.81 -6.41
C ASP A 375 16.55 -9.60 -5.22
N ALA A 376 16.01 -10.79 -4.96
CA ALA A 376 16.50 -11.69 -3.93
C ALA A 376 17.92 -12.19 -4.22
N SER A 377 18.22 -12.59 -5.45
CA SER A 377 19.58 -13.00 -5.84
C SER A 377 20.59 -11.86 -5.74
N ASN A 378 20.23 -10.67 -6.22
CA ASN A 378 21.11 -9.49 -6.19
C ASN A 378 21.42 -9.03 -4.76
N LYS A 379 20.45 -9.17 -3.85
CA LYS A 379 20.58 -8.74 -2.45
C LYS A 379 20.87 -9.88 -1.46
N ASN A 380 21.13 -11.09 -1.97
CA ASN A 380 21.36 -12.31 -1.17
C ASN A 380 20.28 -12.54 -0.10
N LYS A 381 19.00 -12.52 -0.51
CA LYS A 381 17.81 -12.70 0.35
C LYS A 381 17.18 -14.06 0.14
N GLU A 382 16.70 -14.67 1.21
CA GLU A 382 15.75 -15.78 1.16
C GLU A 382 14.36 -15.25 0.80
N VAL A 383 13.55 -16.06 0.10
CA VAL A 383 12.21 -15.64 -0.33
C VAL A 383 11.13 -16.45 0.38
N TYR A 384 10.14 -15.78 0.95
CA TYR A 384 9.03 -16.44 1.67
C TYR A 384 7.70 -16.02 1.08
N PHE A 385 7.04 -16.88 0.30
CA PHE A 385 5.73 -16.62 -0.30
C PHE A 385 4.59 -17.05 0.62
N GLY A 386 3.60 -16.18 0.81
CA GLY A 386 2.34 -16.48 1.47
C GLY A 386 1.24 -16.83 0.46
N LEU A 387 0.99 -18.11 0.21
CA LEU A 387 0.00 -18.58 -0.76
C LEU A 387 -0.90 -19.68 -0.15
N LYS A 388 -2.21 -19.61 -0.40
CA LYS A 388 -3.21 -20.57 0.10
C LYS A 388 -3.54 -21.66 -0.93
N ARG A 389 -2.51 -22.30 -1.47
CA ARG A 389 -2.60 -23.30 -2.56
C ARG A 389 -3.49 -24.53 -2.26
N GLU A 390 -3.75 -24.82 -0.99
CA GLU A 390 -4.53 -25.98 -0.56
C GLU A 390 -6.04 -25.81 -0.79
N TYR A 391 -6.52 -24.57 -0.98
CA TYR A 391 -7.95 -24.24 -0.93
C TYR A 391 -8.41 -23.23 -1.99
N MET A 392 -7.50 -22.67 -2.80
CA MET A 392 -7.84 -21.71 -3.85
C MET A 392 -7.03 -21.98 -5.11
N GLU A 393 -7.73 -22.25 -6.22
CA GLU A 393 -7.13 -22.33 -7.56
C GLU A 393 -6.46 -21.01 -7.94
N TYR A 394 -7.03 -19.88 -7.49
CA TYR A 394 -6.46 -18.55 -7.68
C TYR A 394 -4.98 -18.48 -7.23
N ASP A 395 -4.68 -19.00 -6.04
CA ASP A 395 -3.32 -19.02 -5.47
C ASP A 395 -2.45 -20.16 -6.04
N GLU A 396 -3.07 -21.18 -6.64
CA GLU A 396 -2.35 -22.30 -7.25
C GLU A 396 -1.54 -21.86 -8.48
N VAL A 397 -2.04 -20.88 -9.25
CA VAL A 397 -1.32 -20.31 -10.41
C VAL A 397 0.03 -19.74 -9.99
N PHE A 398 0.08 -19.00 -8.89
CA PHE A 398 1.31 -18.45 -8.36
C PHE A 398 2.32 -19.56 -8.04
N SER A 399 1.86 -20.65 -7.45
CA SER A 399 2.72 -21.82 -7.16
C SER A 399 3.26 -22.47 -8.44
N LYS A 400 2.43 -22.60 -9.48
CA LYS A 400 2.84 -23.15 -10.78
C LYS A 400 3.86 -22.24 -11.47
N VAL A 401 3.62 -20.93 -11.47
CA VAL A 401 4.52 -19.92 -12.05
C VAL A 401 5.86 -19.88 -11.32
N LEU A 402 5.87 -20.03 -9.99
CA LEU A 402 7.11 -20.10 -9.21
C LEU A 402 8.01 -21.25 -9.67
N LEU A 403 7.43 -22.43 -9.94
CA LEU A 403 8.16 -23.58 -10.46
C LEU A 403 8.62 -23.33 -11.90
N GLU A 404 7.76 -22.77 -12.75
CA GLU A 404 8.08 -22.39 -14.13
C GLU A 404 9.32 -21.48 -14.19
N VAL A 405 9.29 -20.36 -13.45
CA VAL A 405 10.40 -19.41 -13.37
C VAL A 405 11.67 -20.06 -12.82
N ARG A 406 11.55 -20.89 -11.78
CA ARG A 406 12.70 -21.61 -11.21
C ARG A 406 13.39 -22.49 -12.27
N HIS A 407 12.60 -23.23 -13.06
CA HIS A 407 13.13 -24.10 -14.10
C HIS A 407 13.76 -23.32 -15.24
N GLU A 408 13.16 -22.20 -15.64
CA GLU A 408 13.71 -21.32 -16.68
C GLU A 408 15.06 -20.71 -16.27
N LEU A 409 15.18 -20.20 -15.05
CA LEU A 409 16.46 -19.70 -14.53
C LEU A 409 17.53 -20.80 -14.47
N ALA A 410 17.16 -21.98 -13.97
CA ALA A 410 18.08 -23.11 -13.90
C ALA A 410 18.56 -23.55 -15.29
N ALA A 411 17.69 -23.49 -16.31
CA ALA A 411 18.03 -23.83 -17.69
C ALA A 411 19.01 -22.85 -18.33
N THR A 412 19.05 -21.59 -17.89
CA THR A 412 20.01 -20.57 -18.35
C THR A 412 21.30 -20.54 -17.53
N GLY A 413 21.46 -21.46 -16.57
CA GLY A 413 22.63 -21.51 -15.68
C GLY A 413 22.59 -20.50 -14.53
N VAL A 414 21.49 -19.74 -14.38
CA VAL A 414 21.29 -18.83 -13.26
C VAL A 414 20.73 -19.63 -12.07
N ARG A 415 21.45 -19.62 -10.94
CA ARG A 415 20.97 -20.27 -9.73
C ARG A 415 19.77 -19.48 -9.18
N PRO A 416 18.56 -20.07 -9.09
CA PRO A 416 17.43 -19.41 -8.47
C PRO A 416 17.67 -19.23 -6.96
N PRO A 417 17.13 -18.18 -6.32
CA PRO A 417 17.27 -17.99 -4.88
C PRO A 417 16.53 -19.09 -4.11
N SER A 418 16.93 -19.29 -2.86
CA SER A 418 16.18 -20.16 -1.95
C SER A 418 14.82 -19.53 -1.64
N PHE A 419 13.75 -20.32 -1.79
CA PHE A 419 12.40 -19.86 -1.46
C PHE A 419 11.59 -20.92 -0.71
N MET A 420 10.63 -20.45 0.08
CA MET A 420 9.64 -21.28 0.77
C MET A 420 8.24 -20.75 0.50
N ILE A 421 7.29 -21.66 0.25
CA ILE A 421 5.86 -21.35 0.17
C ILE A 421 5.22 -21.76 1.49
N MET A 422 4.44 -20.88 2.09
CA MET A 422 3.68 -21.14 3.31
C MET A 422 2.31 -20.46 3.27
N ARG A 423 1.48 -20.74 4.27
CA ARG A 423 0.19 -20.04 4.41
C ARG A 423 0.41 -18.54 4.65
N PRO A 424 -0.43 -17.65 4.10
CA PRO A 424 -0.31 -16.20 4.30
C PRO A 424 -0.21 -15.78 5.77
N SER A 425 -1.00 -16.40 6.66
CA SER A 425 -0.90 -16.13 8.10
C SER A 425 0.44 -16.55 8.70
N SER A 426 1.05 -17.62 8.20
CA SER A 426 2.37 -18.07 8.67
C SER A 426 3.47 -17.15 8.15
N GLN A 427 3.33 -16.62 6.92
CA GLN A 427 4.24 -15.63 6.36
C GLN A 427 4.23 -14.35 7.20
N LEU A 428 3.05 -13.82 7.52
CA LEU A 428 2.92 -12.63 8.38
C LEU A 428 3.56 -12.86 9.75
N LYS A 429 3.28 -13.99 10.41
CA LYS A 429 3.90 -14.33 11.69
C LYS A 429 5.42 -14.49 11.58
N LYS A 430 5.92 -15.14 10.52
CA LYS A 430 7.35 -15.27 10.27
C LYS A 430 7.99 -13.89 10.06
N MET A 431 7.31 -12.99 9.36
CA MET A 431 7.81 -11.63 9.11
C MET A 431 7.92 -10.79 10.39
N ILE A 432 6.95 -10.91 11.31
CA ILE A 432 6.88 -10.06 12.50
C ILE A 432 7.50 -10.70 13.75
N CYS A 433 7.23 -11.99 13.98
CA CYS A 433 7.56 -12.70 15.23
C CYS A 433 8.79 -13.61 15.11
N ASP A 434 9.29 -13.88 13.90
CA ASP A 434 10.48 -14.73 13.67
C ASP A 434 11.19 -14.35 12.36
N PRO A 435 11.62 -13.08 12.19
CA PRO A 435 12.24 -12.67 10.94
C PRO A 435 13.58 -13.41 10.75
N PRO A 436 13.80 -14.05 9.59
CA PRO A 436 15.04 -14.75 9.25
C PRO A 436 16.18 -13.76 9.04
N ARG A 437 17.36 -14.30 8.73
CA ARG A 437 18.60 -13.52 8.67
C ARG A 437 18.72 -12.57 7.47
N ASN A 438 17.94 -12.66 6.40
CA ASN A 438 17.87 -11.64 5.34
C ASN A 438 16.81 -12.10 4.36
N ALA A 439 15.63 -11.47 4.31
CA ALA A 439 14.51 -12.00 3.55
C ALA A 439 13.71 -10.97 2.77
N LEU A 440 13.15 -11.47 1.67
CA LEU A 440 12.13 -10.83 0.86
C LEU A 440 10.80 -11.58 1.06
N TYR A 441 9.74 -10.82 1.30
CA TYR A 441 8.39 -11.33 1.55
C TYR A 441 7.44 -10.88 0.44
N PRO A 442 7.25 -11.69 -0.61
CA PRO A 442 6.33 -11.38 -1.68
C PRO A 442 4.88 -11.63 -1.24
N ALA A 443 4.00 -10.68 -1.49
CA ALA A 443 2.58 -10.77 -1.15
C ALA A 443 1.70 -10.19 -2.27
N GLN A 444 0.45 -10.67 -2.31
CA GLN A 444 -0.65 -10.04 -3.06
C GLN A 444 -0.86 -8.60 -2.59
N ASN A 445 -1.50 -7.77 -3.40
CA ASN A 445 -1.46 -6.32 -3.24
C ASN A 445 -1.96 -5.82 -1.88
N LEU A 446 -3.18 -6.22 -1.47
CA LEU A 446 -3.78 -5.82 -0.18
C LEU A 446 -2.94 -6.32 1.01
N ASP A 447 -2.54 -7.59 0.98
CA ASP A 447 -1.73 -8.19 2.05
C ASP A 447 -0.37 -7.51 2.16
N GLY A 448 0.28 -7.27 1.02
CA GLY A 448 1.55 -6.56 0.95
C GLY A 448 1.46 -5.13 1.47
N ASP A 449 0.36 -4.42 1.23
CA ASP A 449 0.11 -3.08 1.77
C ASP A 449 0.06 -3.13 3.31
N ILE A 450 -0.81 -3.97 3.88
CA ILE A 450 -0.96 -4.16 5.33
C ILE A 450 0.37 -4.58 5.97
N PHE A 451 1.06 -5.55 5.37
CA PHE A 451 2.29 -6.12 5.92
C PHE A 451 3.42 -5.09 5.90
N SER A 452 3.50 -4.30 4.83
CA SER A 452 4.52 -3.26 4.71
C SER A 452 4.32 -2.10 5.68
N ASP A 453 3.08 -1.71 5.94
CA ASP A 453 2.78 -0.66 6.91
C ASP A 453 3.06 -1.12 8.35
N ILE A 454 2.75 -2.39 8.68
CA ILE A 454 3.17 -2.99 9.96
C ILE A 454 4.71 -2.97 10.09
N ALA A 455 5.42 -3.45 9.08
CA ALA A 455 6.88 -3.56 9.11
C ALA A 455 7.55 -2.19 9.27
N ALA A 456 7.08 -1.18 8.53
CA ALA A 456 7.59 0.18 8.60
C ALA A 456 7.28 0.85 9.95
N ALA A 457 6.07 0.66 10.50
CA ALA A 457 5.71 1.19 11.82
C ALA A 457 6.56 0.58 12.95
N LEU A 458 6.91 -0.70 12.86
CA LEU A 458 7.86 -1.35 13.79
C LEU A 458 9.31 -0.88 13.58
N GLY A 459 9.67 -0.52 12.35
CA GLY A 459 10.99 0.04 12.01
C GLY A 459 11.26 1.45 12.55
N GLY A 460 10.27 2.08 13.19
CA GLY A 460 10.40 3.36 13.86
C GLY A 460 9.44 4.40 13.29
N SER A 461 9.39 4.55 11.96
CA SER A 461 8.51 5.50 11.27
C SER A 461 8.23 5.01 9.85
N LEU A 462 7.09 5.40 9.26
CA LEU A 462 6.85 5.15 7.83
C LEU A 462 7.90 5.84 6.95
N ALA A 463 8.45 6.97 7.40
CA ALA A 463 9.48 7.73 6.70
C ALA A 463 10.87 7.06 6.70
N THR A 464 11.03 5.89 7.32
CA THR A 464 12.29 5.12 7.31
C THR A 464 12.26 3.95 6.32
N ALA A 465 11.33 3.94 5.37
CA ALA A 465 11.24 2.94 4.32
C ALA A 465 11.38 3.56 2.92
N SER A 466 12.06 2.84 2.04
CA SER A 466 12.13 3.10 0.60
C SER A 466 10.98 2.40 -0.10
N SER A 467 10.38 3.03 -1.11
CA SER A 467 9.35 2.44 -1.98
C SER A 467 9.72 2.64 -3.44
N ILE A 468 9.85 1.54 -4.18
CA ILE A 468 10.25 1.52 -5.59
C ILE A 468 9.17 0.78 -6.36
N ILE A 469 8.70 1.37 -7.44
CA ILE A 469 7.83 0.71 -8.40
C ILE A 469 8.64 0.48 -9.66
N GLU A 470 8.67 -0.77 -10.11
CA GLU A 470 9.41 -1.15 -11.30
C GLU A 470 8.51 -1.92 -12.24
N SER A 471 8.53 -1.48 -13.48
CA SER A 471 7.79 -2.05 -14.60
C SER A 471 8.66 -2.98 -15.43
N LYS A 472 8.00 -3.92 -16.11
CA LYS A 472 8.66 -4.86 -17.03
C LYS A 472 9.44 -4.16 -18.15
N ASP A 473 8.96 -3.01 -18.62
CA ASP A 473 9.61 -2.21 -19.68
C ASP A 473 10.82 -1.42 -19.18
N GLY A 474 11.15 -1.50 -17.88
CA GLY A 474 12.24 -0.78 -17.25
C GLY A 474 11.85 0.60 -16.72
N SER A 475 10.59 1.02 -16.85
CA SER A 475 10.12 2.24 -16.17
C SER A 475 10.23 2.07 -14.65
N MET A 476 10.78 3.05 -13.97
CA MET A 476 10.95 3.03 -12.52
C MET A 476 10.42 4.31 -11.89
N LEU A 477 9.62 4.15 -10.84
CA LEU A 477 9.05 5.24 -10.07
C LEU A 477 9.48 5.10 -8.61
N PHE A 478 10.15 6.11 -8.09
CA PHE A 478 10.60 6.20 -6.71
C PHE A 478 9.64 7.08 -5.92
N GLU A 479 9.14 6.60 -4.79
CA GLU A 479 8.19 7.35 -3.97
C GLU A 479 8.49 7.16 -2.48
N ALA A 480 8.05 8.12 -1.67
CA ALA A 480 8.07 7.96 -0.22
C ALA A 480 6.77 7.29 0.27
N PRO A 481 6.83 6.30 1.19
CA PRO A 481 5.66 5.55 1.64
C PRO A 481 4.87 6.29 2.75
N HIS A 482 4.72 7.61 2.65
CA HIS A 482 3.95 8.44 3.59
C HIS A 482 2.85 9.24 2.88
N GLY A 483 1.92 9.80 3.67
CA GLY A 483 0.91 10.74 3.19
C GLY A 483 1.45 12.15 2.95
N THR A 484 0.55 13.10 2.70
CA THR A 484 0.84 14.53 2.46
C THR A 484 1.16 15.32 3.74
N ALA A 485 0.85 14.74 4.91
CA ALA A 485 1.03 15.33 6.25
C ALA A 485 0.26 16.64 6.46
N HIS A 486 -1.05 16.63 6.18
CA HIS A 486 -1.97 17.77 6.31
C HIS A 486 -1.86 18.53 7.64
N ASP A 487 -1.85 17.83 8.78
CA ASP A 487 -1.79 18.50 10.09
C ASP A 487 -0.50 19.31 10.29
N LEU A 488 0.62 18.84 9.71
CA LEU A 488 1.90 19.55 9.74
C LEU A 488 1.89 20.73 8.78
N TYR A 489 1.19 20.59 7.64
CA TYR A 489 0.98 21.68 6.70
C TYR A 489 0.16 22.83 7.29
N LEU A 490 -0.91 22.52 8.03
CA LEU A 490 -1.69 23.55 8.72
C LEU A 490 -0.84 24.32 9.73
N ARG A 491 0.00 23.64 10.53
CA ARG A 491 0.93 24.31 11.45
C ARG A 491 1.99 25.14 10.73
N TYR A 492 2.50 24.64 9.61
CA TYR A 492 3.42 25.40 8.76
C TYR A 492 2.77 26.70 8.27
N LEU A 493 1.51 26.65 7.82
CA LEU A 493 0.76 27.85 7.41
C LEU A 493 0.49 28.80 8.59
N ASP A 494 0.00 28.28 9.72
CA ASP A 494 -0.31 29.08 10.92
C ASP A 494 0.93 29.78 11.51
N SER A 495 2.10 29.17 11.35
CA SER A 495 3.38 29.73 11.78
C SER A 495 4.03 30.66 10.74
N GLU A 496 3.39 30.89 9.59
CA GLU A 496 3.95 31.63 8.45
C GLU A 496 5.29 31.04 7.98
N GLY A 497 5.38 29.71 7.97
CA GLY A 497 6.53 28.94 7.52
C GLY A 497 7.65 28.76 8.54
N ARG A 498 7.47 29.25 9.78
CA ARG A 498 8.48 29.11 10.85
C ARG A 498 8.55 27.70 11.44
N GLU A 499 7.45 26.95 11.44
CA GLU A 499 7.40 25.57 11.93
C GLU A 499 7.34 24.59 10.76
N ALA A 500 8.50 24.12 10.30
CA ALA A 500 8.60 23.15 9.21
C ALA A 500 8.83 21.73 9.73
N HIS A 501 7.81 21.12 10.34
CA HIS A 501 7.94 19.76 10.88
C HIS A 501 7.59 18.71 9.84
N PHE A 502 8.59 18.02 9.29
CA PHE A 502 8.40 16.91 8.36
C PHE A 502 9.63 16.01 8.31
N ASN A 503 9.43 14.68 8.27
CA ASN A 503 10.54 13.74 8.09
C ASN A 503 10.78 13.47 6.60
N SER A 504 11.79 14.14 6.05
CA SER A 504 12.16 14.08 4.64
C SER A 504 13.03 12.87 4.26
N SER A 505 13.34 11.97 5.20
CA SER A 505 14.26 10.84 4.99
C SER A 505 13.89 9.95 3.81
N ALA A 506 12.65 9.44 3.75
CA ALA A 506 12.21 8.57 2.66
C ALA A 506 12.19 9.28 1.30
N LEU A 507 11.82 10.56 1.27
CA LEU A 507 11.76 11.34 0.04
C LEU A 507 13.17 11.65 -0.50
N LEU A 508 14.09 12.02 0.39
CA LEU A 508 15.50 12.20 0.03
C LEU A 508 16.14 10.90 -0.45
N TYR A 509 15.83 9.78 0.21
CA TYR A 509 16.33 8.47 -0.20
C TYR A 509 15.74 8.02 -1.54
N ALA A 510 14.48 8.36 -1.83
CA ALA A 510 13.85 8.15 -3.13
C ALA A 510 14.56 8.92 -4.25
N VAL A 511 14.92 10.20 -4.00
CA VAL A 511 15.73 11.01 -4.92
C VAL A 511 17.09 10.34 -5.16
N ALA A 512 17.79 9.94 -4.09
CA ALA A 512 19.09 9.29 -4.21
C ALA A 512 19.01 7.95 -5.00
N ASN A 513 17.96 7.15 -4.80
CA ASN A 513 17.72 5.93 -5.57
C ASN A 513 17.45 6.20 -7.06
N ALA A 514 16.69 7.25 -7.37
CA ALA A 514 16.43 7.64 -8.76
C ALA A 514 17.71 8.08 -9.46
N LEU A 515 18.54 8.91 -8.80
CA LEU A 515 19.83 9.35 -9.32
C LEU A 515 20.80 8.18 -9.52
N GLU A 516 20.87 7.25 -8.55
CA GLU A 516 21.66 6.02 -8.71
C GLU A 516 21.19 5.19 -9.92
N THR A 517 19.87 5.07 -10.10
CA THR A 517 19.31 4.32 -11.23
C THR A 517 19.67 4.96 -12.57
N ILE A 518 19.60 6.29 -12.67
CA ILE A 518 20.04 7.03 -13.86
C ILE A 518 21.55 6.83 -14.08
N ALA A 519 22.35 6.95 -13.02
CA ALA A 519 23.79 6.76 -13.08
C ALA A 519 24.17 5.39 -13.64
N GLN A 520 23.52 4.32 -13.17
CA GLN A 520 23.71 2.96 -13.65
C GLN A 520 23.32 2.81 -15.12
N ARG A 521 22.21 3.43 -15.55
CA ARG A 521 21.75 3.37 -16.95
C ARG A 521 22.66 4.16 -17.90
N GLU A 522 23.36 5.16 -17.38
CA GLU A 522 24.27 6.03 -18.14
C GLU A 522 25.75 5.63 -18.06
N ASP A 523 26.10 4.66 -17.19
CA ASP A 523 27.48 4.40 -16.80
C ASP A 523 28.20 5.67 -16.27
N ASN A 524 27.46 6.49 -15.52
CA ASN A 524 27.91 7.79 -15.02
C ASN A 524 28.49 7.66 -13.60
N ALA A 525 29.81 7.46 -13.52
CA ALA A 525 30.52 7.25 -12.26
C ALA A 525 30.42 8.43 -11.28
N GLU A 526 30.40 9.68 -11.77
CA GLU A 526 30.27 10.88 -10.92
C GLU A 526 28.89 10.93 -10.25
N LEU A 527 27.83 10.68 -11.02
CA LEU A 527 26.47 10.63 -10.48
C LEU A 527 26.28 9.44 -9.53
N GLN A 528 26.91 8.30 -9.83
CA GLN A 528 26.88 7.11 -8.97
C GLN A 528 27.53 7.41 -7.61
N ASP A 529 28.70 8.06 -7.58
CA ASP A 529 29.36 8.48 -6.33
C ASP A 529 28.50 9.49 -5.56
N TYR A 530 27.94 10.48 -6.26
CA TYR A 530 27.07 11.47 -5.65
C TYR A 530 25.83 10.85 -5.00
N ALA A 531 25.13 9.96 -5.71
CA ALA A 531 23.96 9.27 -5.20
C ALA A 531 24.30 8.40 -3.97
N ALA A 532 25.44 7.71 -3.98
CA ALA A 532 25.92 6.92 -2.84
C ALA A 532 26.25 7.81 -1.63
N ARG A 533 26.93 8.94 -1.85
CA ARG A 533 27.22 9.93 -0.80
C ARG A 533 25.98 10.55 -0.22
N LEU A 534 24.96 10.83 -1.03
CA LEU A 534 23.67 11.35 -0.56
C LEU A 534 22.96 10.37 0.39
N LYS A 535 22.95 9.07 0.06
CA LYS A 535 22.42 8.03 0.94
C LYS A 535 23.21 7.95 2.25
N ASN A 536 24.54 7.95 2.15
CA ASN A 536 25.41 7.87 3.32
C ASN A 536 25.25 9.11 4.22
N ALA A 537 25.21 10.31 3.66
CA ALA A 537 25.00 11.55 4.40
C ALA A 537 23.69 11.53 5.19
N LEU A 538 22.59 11.03 4.60
CA LEU A 538 21.32 10.82 5.31
C LEU A 538 21.47 9.80 6.46
N ILE A 539 22.07 8.65 6.19
CA ILE A 539 22.26 7.58 7.19
C ILE A 539 23.17 8.04 8.32
N ASP A 540 24.23 8.79 8.01
CA ASP A 540 25.20 9.34 8.95
C ASP A 540 24.57 10.44 9.81
N THR A 541 23.74 11.32 9.22
CA THR A 541 23.02 12.37 9.96
C THR A 541 22.15 11.78 11.07
N VAL A 542 21.33 10.78 10.72
CA VAL A 542 20.52 10.06 11.71
C VAL A 542 21.41 9.26 12.66
N GLY A 543 22.48 8.64 12.15
CA GLY A 543 23.48 7.89 12.91
C GLY A 543 24.14 8.69 14.04
N ASP A 544 24.39 9.98 13.80
CA ASP A 544 24.96 10.94 14.75
C ASP A 544 23.91 11.53 15.72
N GLY A 545 22.64 11.07 15.64
CA GLY A 545 21.57 11.51 16.53
C GLY A 545 20.87 12.80 16.09
N ILE A 546 21.17 13.36 14.92
CA ILE A 546 20.44 14.50 14.36
C ILE A 546 19.18 13.97 13.69
N ILE A 547 18.02 14.21 14.31
CA ILE A 547 16.77 13.51 13.98
C ILE A 547 15.57 14.47 13.90
N THR A 548 14.55 14.08 13.15
CA THR A 548 13.26 14.78 13.13
C THR A 548 12.38 14.35 14.30
N GLY A 549 11.40 15.18 14.66
CA GLY A 549 10.58 14.96 15.87
C GLY A 549 9.87 13.61 15.95
N ASP A 550 9.52 13.00 14.81
CA ASP A 550 8.93 11.66 14.78
C ASP A 550 9.91 10.55 15.13
N LEU A 551 11.23 10.76 15.00
CA LEU A 551 12.26 9.79 15.34
C LEU A 551 12.78 9.92 16.78
N ARG A 552 12.32 10.93 17.52
CA ARG A 552 12.76 11.18 18.89
C ARG A 552 12.50 9.99 19.81
N GLY A 553 13.51 9.62 20.59
CA GLY A 553 13.51 8.48 21.51
C GLY A 553 13.68 7.13 20.84
N LYS A 554 13.98 7.09 19.53
CA LYS A 554 14.05 5.84 18.75
C LYS A 554 15.47 5.47 18.34
N THR A 555 16.48 6.30 18.64
CA THR A 555 17.87 5.95 18.38
C THR A 555 18.43 5.01 19.46
N SER A 556 19.67 4.55 19.27
CA SER A 556 20.37 3.70 20.21
C SER A 556 20.87 4.44 21.44
N ASP A 557 20.90 5.77 21.39
CA ASP A 557 21.31 6.65 22.48
C ASP A 557 20.37 7.88 22.53
N PRO A 558 19.13 7.72 23.04
CA PRO A 558 18.14 8.79 23.06
C PRO A 558 18.58 10.08 23.77
N ASP A 559 19.50 9.99 24.74
CA ASP A 559 19.96 11.13 25.53
C ASP A 559 20.90 12.05 24.74
N SER A 560 21.48 11.59 23.63
CA SER A 560 22.34 12.38 22.74
C SER A 560 21.64 12.89 21.48
N GLU A 561 20.33 12.63 21.32
CA GLU A 561 19.56 13.08 20.17
C GLU A 561 19.44 14.61 20.09
N THR A 562 19.73 15.16 18.91
CA THR A 562 19.45 16.55 18.56
C THR A 562 18.22 16.57 17.64
N THR A 563 17.06 16.91 18.21
CA THR A 563 15.83 17.05 17.42
C THR A 563 15.83 18.36 16.65
N VAL A 564 15.68 18.28 15.33
CA VAL A 564 15.61 19.43 14.42
C VAL A 564 14.29 19.40 13.64
N ASP A 565 13.94 20.54 13.05
CA ASP A 565 12.87 20.61 12.06
C ASP A 565 13.37 20.11 10.68
N MET A 566 12.50 20.15 9.67
CA MET A 566 12.83 19.67 8.33
C MET A 566 14.01 20.45 7.71
N GLN A 567 14.07 21.76 7.91
CA GLN A 567 15.14 22.59 7.33
C GLN A 567 16.48 22.25 7.96
N GLY A 568 16.56 22.26 9.30
CA GLY A 568 17.77 21.90 10.02
C GLY A 568 18.22 20.46 9.73
N PHE A 569 17.28 19.54 9.51
CA PHE A 569 17.61 18.17 9.10
C PHE A 569 18.26 18.11 7.72
N LEU A 570 17.68 18.79 6.73
CA LEU A 570 18.22 18.82 5.37
C LEU A 570 19.57 19.55 5.30
N ASP A 571 19.73 20.63 6.06
CA ASP A 571 21.01 21.36 6.17
C ASP A 571 22.10 20.46 6.76
N ALA A 572 21.80 19.71 7.83
CA ALA A 572 22.73 18.75 8.42
C ALA A 572 23.13 17.62 7.44
N VAL A 573 22.22 17.17 6.58
CA VAL A 573 22.56 16.22 5.51
C VAL A 573 23.46 16.87 4.46
N GLN A 574 23.16 18.12 4.07
CA GLN A 574 23.95 18.86 3.09
C GLN A 574 25.38 19.14 3.57
N GLU A 575 25.59 19.42 4.84
CA GLU A 575 26.93 19.63 5.42
C GLU A 575 27.83 18.39 5.32
N ARG A 576 27.24 17.19 5.21
CA ARG A 576 27.96 15.92 5.06
C ARG A 576 28.23 15.55 3.59
N LEU A 577 27.71 16.33 2.63
CA LEU A 577 27.86 16.14 1.18
C LEU A 577 28.94 17.02 0.57
#